data_AF-A0A060CI24-F1
#
_entry.id   AF-A0A060CI24-F1
#
_cell.length_a   1.000
_cell.length_b   1.000
_cell.length_c   1.000
_cell.angle_alpha   90.00
_cell.angle_beta   90.00
_cell.angle_gamma   90.00
#
_symmetry.space_group_name_H-M   'P 1'
#
loop_
_entity.id
_entity.type
_entity.pdbx_description
1 polymer ?
#
loop_
_entity_poly.entity_id
_entity_poly.type
_entity_poly.pdbx_seq_one_letter_code
_entity_poly.pdbx_strand_id
1 'polypeptide(L)'
;LAPRDGTVTRRYDGDTLILVTRWETASGVAEVVDFMPIDGGRVDLVRRIVGVSGEVAFDTELRMRFDYARAMPWVRQVGDERAPALHATAGPDSLVVRGVALEPSDHAHRGSFTVAAGETVDLVATWSHSYRPEPRCVRRRRGAGRDPRLVERLGVAHRPCGTPSRHGGAFAAGA
;
A
#
# COMPACT_ATOMS: atom_id res chain seq x y z
N LEU A 1 -3.58 10.50 1.63
CA LEU A 1 -2.26 10.70 1.00
C LEU A 1 -2.31 11.98 0.19
N ALA A 2 -1.52 12.96 0.58
CA ALA A 2 -1.25 14.16 -0.19
C ALA A 2 0.14 14.67 0.22
N PRO A 3 0.85 15.41 -0.64
CA PRO A 3 1.96 16.23 -0.19
C PRO A 3 1.47 17.30 0.79
N ARG A 4 2.43 17.89 1.52
CA ARG A 4 2.14 18.95 2.52
C ARG A 4 1.70 20.27 1.91
N ASP A 5 2.10 20.53 0.68
CA ASP A 5 1.87 21.76 -0.07
C ASP A 5 1.87 21.50 -1.59
N GLY A 6 1.60 22.53 -2.39
CA GLY A 6 1.74 22.50 -3.84
C GLY A 6 0.43 22.49 -4.64
N THR A 7 0.57 22.35 -5.96
CA THR A 7 -0.55 22.24 -6.91
C THR A 7 -0.78 20.77 -7.30
N VAL A 8 -2.02 20.47 -7.72
CA VAL A 8 -2.44 19.11 -8.06
C VAL A 8 -3.14 19.07 -9.41
N THR A 9 -2.77 18.11 -10.23
CA THR A 9 -3.49 17.76 -11.46
C THR A 9 -3.81 16.28 -11.48
N ARG A 10 -4.89 15.92 -12.16
CA ARG A 10 -5.38 14.53 -12.23
C ARG A 10 -5.76 14.19 -13.65
N ARG A 11 -5.44 12.98 -14.07
CA ARG A 11 -5.86 12.41 -15.35
C ARG A 11 -5.98 10.90 -15.24
N TYR A 12 -6.86 10.31 -16.05
CA TYR A 12 -6.76 8.89 -16.35
C TYR A 12 -5.63 8.65 -17.38
N ASP A 13 -5.01 7.48 -17.33
CA ASP A 13 -3.98 7.11 -18.29
C ASP A 13 -4.61 6.50 -19.55
N GLY A 14 -4.83 7.34 -20.57
CA GLY A 14 -5.58 6.94 -21.77
C GLY A 14 -6.99 6.45 -21.44
N ASP A 15 -7.44 5.42 -22.13
CA ASP A 15 -8.76 4.79 -21.93
C ASP A 15 -8.71 3.69 -20.86
N THR A 16 -8.01 3.95 -19.75
CA THR A 16 -7.87 3.00 -18.64
C THR A 16 -8.44 3.55 -17.33
N LEU A 17 -8.69 2.67 -16.38
CA LEU A 17 -9.08 3.04 -15.01
C LEU A 17 -7.87 3.29 -14.09
N ILE A 18 -6.71 3.58 -14.68
CA ILE A 18 -5.51 3.96 -13.93
C ILE A 18 -5.55 5.46 -13.72
N LEU A 19 -5.66 5.90 -12.46
CA LEU A 19 -5.67 7.32 -12.10
C LEU A 19 -4.24 7.79 -11.82
N VAL A 20 -3.80 8.82 -12.54
CA VAL A 20 -2.53 9.51 -12.28
C VAL A 20 -2.84 10.87 -11.66
N THR A 21 -2.40 11.06 -10.42
CA THR A 21 -2.42 12.34 -9.72
C THR A 21 -1.01 12.89 -9.64
N ARG A 22 -0.75 14.01 -10.31
CA ARG A 22 0.54 14.70 -10.29
C ARG A 22 0.53 15.82 -9.28
N TRP A 23 1.58 15.88 -8.48
CA TRP A 23 1.80 16.87 -7.43
C TRP A 23 3.05 17.67 -7.75
N GLU A 24 2.94 18.99 -7.73
CA GLU A 24 4.06 19.91 -7.92
C GLU A 24 4.19 20.80 -6.68
N THR A 25 5.30 20.65 -5.96
CA THR A 25 5.62 21.42 -4.75
C THR A 25 6.83 22.32 -5.02
N ALA A 26 7.17 23.18 -4.07
CA ALA A 26 8.40 23.98 -4.17
C ALA A 26 9.69 23.13 -4.17
N SER A 27 9.63 21.94 -3.58
CA SER A 27 10.78 21.05 -3.38
C SER A 27 10.91 19.94 -4.43
N GLY A 28 9.86 19.66 -5.19
CA GLY A 28 9.88 18.60 -6.18
C GLY A 28 8.55 18.31 -6.85
N VAL A 29 8.54 17.23 -7.63
CA VAL A 29 7.38 16.73 -8.35
C VAL A 29 7.28 15.23 -8.12
N ALA A 30 6.08 14.77 -7.80
CA ALA A 30 5.78 13.35 -7.67
C ALA A 30 4.45 13.00 -8.35
N GLU A 31 4.34 11.75 -8.81
CA GLU A 31 3.12 11.20 -9.38
C GLU A 31 2.61 10.05 -8.52
N VAL A 32 1.34 10.11 -8.17
CA VAL A 32 0.61 9.05 -7.48
C VAL A 32 -0.28 8.34 -8.49
N VAL A 33 -0.01 7.06 -8.70
CA VAL A 33 -0.73 6.19 -9.62
C VAL A 33 -1.58 5.23 -8.81
N ASP A 34 -2.90 5.32 -8.99
CA ASP A 34 -3.87 4.43 -8.37
C ASP A 34 -4.44 3.45 -9.41
N PHE A 35 -4.40 2.16 -9.10
CA PHE A 35 -4.91 1.11 -9.99
C PHE A 35 -5.27 -0.17 -9.23
N MET A 36 -6.09 -1.00 -9.87
CA MET A 36 -6.48 -2.31 -9.38
C MET A 36 -6.01 -3.38 -10.37
N PRO A 37 -4.93 -4.13 -10.08
CA PRO A 37 -4.52 -5.26 -10.90
C PRO A 37 -5.64 -6.29 -11.00
N ILE A 38 -5.93 -6.76 -12.22
CA ILE A 38 -6.84 -7.88 -12.44
C ILE A 38 -5.99 -9.14 -12.54
N ASP A 39 -5.93 -9.91 -11.44
CA ASP A 39 -5.12 -11.13 -11.37
C ASP A 39 -5.80 -12.23 -10.54
N GLY A 40 -6.12 -13.35 -11.18
CA GLY A 40 -6.34 -14.64 -10.50
C GLY A 40 -7.39 -14.68 -9.38
N GLY A 41 -8.37 -13.75 -9.36
CA GLY A 41 -9.39 -13.65 -8.31
C GLY A 41 -8.95 -12.92 -7.04
N ARG A 42 -7.78 -12.26 -7.05
CA ARG A 42 -7.31 -11.40 -5.97
C ARG A 42 -7.85 -9.98 -6.14
N VAL A 43 -8.12 -9.32 -5.02
CA VAL A 43 -8.62 -7.94 -4.98
C VAL A 43 -7.55 -7.06 -4.33
N ASP A 44 -6.78 -6.37 -5.16
CA ASP A 44 -5.72 -5.46 -4.74
C ASP A 44 -6.00 -4.03 -5.17
N LEU A 45 -5.89 -3.07 -4.26
CA LEU A 45 -5.76 -1.66 -4.60
C LEU A 45 -4.30 -1.25 -4.42
N VAL A 46 -3.66 -0.81 -5.50
CA VAL A 46 -2.27 -0.35 -5.51
C VAL A 46 -2.24 1.15 -5.69
N ARG A 47 -1.60 1.83 -4.74
CA ARG A 47 -1.23 3.23 -4.83
C ARG A 47 0.28 3.34 -4.92
N ARG A 48 0.79 3.72 -6.08
CA ARG A 48 2.23 3.87 -6.35
C ARG A 48 2.61 5.34 -6.39
N ILE A 49 3.55 5.74 -5.55
CA ILE A 49 4.12 7.09 -5.51
C ILE A 49 5.49 7.05 -6.20
N VAL A 50 5.67 7.84 -7.25
CA VAL A 50 6.91 7.95 -8.02
C VAL A 50 7.45 9.37 -7.90
N GLY A 51 8.69 9.52 -7.42
CA GLY A 51 9.37 10.81 -7.46
C GLY A 51 9.84 11.11 -8.87
N VAL A 52 9.42 12.24 -9.42
CA VAL A 52 9.77 12.67 -10.79
C VAL A 52 11.02 13.56 -10.77
N SER A 53 11.06 14.54 -9.87
CA SER A 53 12.19 15.46 -9.69
C SER A 53 12.20 16.02 -8.27
N GLY A 54 13.37 16.39 -7.75
CA GLY A 54 13.49 16.90 -6.38
C GLY A 54 13.04 15.87 -5.33
N GLU A 55 12.50 16.36 -4.23
CA GLU A 55 11.98 15.53 -3.13
C GLU A 55 10.61 16.03 -2.69
N VAL A 56 9.67 15.12 -2.47
CA VAL A 56 8.31 15.46 -2.04
C VAL A 56 7.97 14.70 -0.76
N ALA A 57 7.63 15.44 0.29
CA ALA A 57 7.16 14.89 1.55
C ALA A 57 5.65 14.63 1.49
N PHE A 58 5.25 13.42 1.85
CA PHE A 58 3.86 12.96 1.86
C PHE A 58 3.39 12.65 3.28
N ASP A 59 2.13 12.99 3.54
CA ASP A 59 1.40 12.49 4.71
C ASP A 59 0.23 11.61 4.23
N THR A 60 0.05 10.47 4.89
CA THR A 60 -1.02 9.52 4.61
C THR A 60 -1.90 9.29 5.83
N GLU A 61 -3.19 9.10 5.58
CA GLU A 61 -4.19 8.73 6.57
C GLU A 61 -5.02 7.60 5.96
N LEU A 62 -5.10 6.48 6.68
CA LEU A 62 -5.86 5.29 6.33
C LEU A 62 -7.04 5.16 7.30
N ARG A 63 -8.25 5.23 6.75
CA ARG A 63 -9.49 4.87 7.46
C ARG A 63 -10.13 3.67 6.79
N MET A 64 -10.35 2.62 7.54
CA MET A 64 -10.94 1.37 7.05
C MET A 64 -12.42 1.34 7.46
N ARG A 65 -13.31 1.19 6.48
CA ARG A 65 -14.77 1.24 6.68
C ARG A 65 -15.40 -0.04 6.13
N PHE A 66 -15.32 -1.12 6.89
CA PHE A 66 -15.92 -2.40 6.53
C PHE A 66 -17.45 -2.34 6.64
N ASP A 67 -18.14 -3.07 5.74
CA ASP A 67 -19.60 -3.08 5.62
C ASP A 67 -20.21 -1.68 5.75
N TYR A 68 -19.75 -0.74 4.91
CA TYR A 68 -20.22 0.66 4.95
C TYR A 68 -20.08 1.32 6.33
N ALA A 69 -18.98 1.04 7.02
CA ALA A 69 -18.68 1.47 8.39
C ALA A 69 -19.59 0.91 9.49
N ARG A 70 -20.38 -0.15 9.22
CA ARG A 70 -21.15 -0.87 10.27
C ARG A 70 -20.28 -1.81 11.11
N ALA A 71 -19.15 -2.26 10.57
CA ALA A 71 -18.24 -3.15 11.26
C ALA A 71 -16.94 -2.42 11.62
N MET A 72 -16.63 -2.32 12.91
CA MET A 72 -15.34 -1.81 13.39
C MET A 72 -14.28 -2.91 13.28
N PRO A 73 -13.21 -2.72 12.50
CA PRO A 73 -12.20 -3.76 12.35
C PRO A 73 -11.31 -3.88 13.59
N TRP A 74 -10.94 -5.11 13.93
CA TRP A 74 -9.78 -5.36 14.78
C TRP A 74 -8.51 -5.25 13.93
N VAL A 75 -7.56 -4.40 14.35
CA VAL A 75 -6.34 -4.11 13.58
C VAL A 75 -5.10 -4.50 14.35
N ARG A 76 -4.16 -5.16 13.68
CA ARG A 76 -2.85 -5.54 14.23
C ARG A 76 -1.74 -5.21 13.25
N GLN A 77 -0.55 -4.87 13.77
CA GLN A 77 0.67 -4.81 12.98
C GLN A 77 1.19 -6.24 12.77
N VAL A 78 1.53 -6.58 11.53
CA VAL A 78 1.92 -7.95 11.12
C VAL A 78 3.23 -8.00 10.33
N GLY A 79 3.81 -6.83 10.04
CA GLY A 79 5.10 -6.68 9.38
C GLY A 79 6.21 -6.34 10.37
N ASP A 80 7.44 -6.23 9.85
CA ASP A 80 8.58 -5.69 10.59
C ASP A 80 8.90 -4.26 10.11
N GLU A 81 9.92 -3.63 10.71
CA GLU A 81 10.33 -2.26 10.38
C GLU A 81 10.72 -2.08 8.90
N ARG A 82 11.22 -3.13 8.25
CA ARG A 82 11.65 -3.11 6.84
C ARG A 82 10.51 -3.40 5.88
N ALA A 83 9.48 -4.11 6.35
CA ALA A 83 8.31 -4.49 5.58
C ALA A 83 7.02 -4.25 6.41
N PRO A 84 6.69 -2.98 6.71
CA PRO A 84 5.56 -2.66 7.56
C PRO A 84 4.24 -3.12 6.93
N ALA A 85 3.36 -3.66 7.77
CA ALA A 85 2.05 -4.12 7.36
C ALA A 85 1.02 -4.06 8.50
N LEU A 86 -0.21 -3.72 8.13
CA LEU A 86 -1.40 -3.80 8.97
C LEU A 86 -2.30 -4.92 8.46
N HIS A 87 -2.88 -5.70 9.37
CA HIS A 87 -3.95 -6.64 9.06
C HIS A 87 -5.18 -6.21 9.86
N ALA A 88 -6.24 -5.88 9.15
CA ALA A 88 -7.54 -5.53 9.69
C ALA A 88 -8.56 -6.61 9.37
N THR A 89 -9.35 -7.03 10.36
CA THR A 89 -10.40 -8.04 10.20
C THR A 89 -11.72 -7.52 10.75
N ALA A 90 -12.79 -7.63 9.98
CA ALA A 90 -14.15 -7.31 10.40
C ALA A 90 -15.13 -8.35 9.84
N GLY A 91 -15.62 -9.25 10.70
CA GLY A 91 -16.53 -10.32 10.28
C GLY A 91 -15.90 -11.24 9.21
N PRO A 92 -16.56 -11.45 8.06
CA PRO A 92 -16.06 -12.33 7.00
C PRO A 92 -14.96 -11.70 6.15
N ASP A 93 -14.62 -10.43 6.39
CA ASP A 93 -13.70 -9.65 5.57
C ASP A 93 -12.37 -9.38 6.28
N SER A 94 -11.30 -9.40 5.51
CA SER A 94 -9.96 -9.03 5.93
C SER A 94 -9.33 -8.08 4.90
N LEU A 95 -8.53 -7.13 5.40
CA LEU A 95 -7.75 -6.20 4.61
C LEU A 95 -6.32 -6.18 5.14
N VAL A 96 -5.36 -6.43 4.25
CA VAL A 96 -3.94 -6.29 4.57
C VAL A 96 -3.37 -5.09 3.83
N VAL A 97 -2.83 -4.12 4.57
CA VAL A 97 -2.21 -2.91 4.01
C VAL A 97 -0.71 -2.96 4.21
N ARG A 98 0.07 -2.78 3.14
CA ARG A 98 1.54 -2.90 3.14
C ARG A 98 2.22 -1.71 2.50
N GLY A 99 3.45 -1.45 2.93
CA GLY A 99 4.44 -0.64 2.20
C GLY A 99 4.79 0.73 2.80
N VAL A 100 3.98 1.23 3.73
CA VAL A 100 4.30 2.44 4.53
C VAL A 100 4.07 2.11 6.00
N ALA A 101 4.95 2.60 6.87
CA ALA A 101 4.77 2.50 8.31
C ALA A 101 3.60 3.38 8.73
N LEU A 102 2.67 2.79 9.48
CA LEU A 102 1.41 3.41 9.86
C LEU A 102 1.17 3.24 11.36
N GLU A 103 0.93 4.36 12.04
CA GLU A 103 0.66 4.43 13.46
C GLU A 103 -0.83 4.70 13.72
N PRO A 104 -1.45 4.05 14.72
CA PRO A 104 -2.86 4.27 15.03
C PRO A 104 -3.11 5.68 15.58
N SER A 105 -4.19 6.32 15.13
CA SER A 105 -4.62 7.65 15.55
C SER A 105 -6.12 7.82 15.33
N ASP A 106 -6.91 7.92 16.40
CA ASP A 106 -8.37 8.19 16.38
C ASP A 106 -9.15 7.45 15.25
N HIS A 107 -9.25 6.11 15.38
CA HIS A 107 -9.89 5.23 14.39
C HIS A 107 -9.32 5.33 12.95
N ALA A 108 -8.16 5.94 12.79
CA ALA A 108 -7.37 5.99 11.57
C ALA A 108 -5.96 5.46 11.82
N HIS A 109 -5.18 5.32 10.76
CA HIS A 109 -3.74 5.12 10.85
C HIS A 109 -3.02 6.17 10.01
N ARG A 110 -1.97 6.78 10.57
CA ARG A 110 -1.23 7.88 9.94
C ARG A 110 0.21 7.46 9.65
N GLY A 111 0.78 8.02 8.60
CA GLY A 111 2.20 7.84 8.29
C GLY A 111 2.72 9.02 7.49
N SER A 112 4.02 9.24 7.53
CA SER A 112 4.70 10.24 6.71
C SER A 112 5.97 9.65 6.11
N PHE A 113 6.30 10.08 4.90
CA PHE A 113 7.50 9.64 4.18
C PHE A 113 7.85 10.64 3.08
N THR A 114 9.11 10.65 2.66
CA THR A 114 9.60 11.45 1.54
C THR A 114 9.90 10.55 0.36
N VAL A 115 9.65 11.04 -0.85
CA VAL A 115 10.00 10.35 -2.10
C VAL A 115 10.90 11.26 -2.92
N ALA A 116 12.14 10.81 -3.16
CA ALA A 116 13.10 11.50 -4.01
C ALA A 116 12.94 11.11 -5.49
N ALA A 117 13.52 11.91 -6.38
CA ALA A 117 13.53 11.65 -7.81
C ALA A 117 14.04 10.23 -8.14
N GLY A 118 13.25 9.48 -8.92
CA GLY A 118 13.55 8.08 -9.28
C GLY A 118 13.17 7.05 -8.22
N GLU A 119 12.81 7.47 -7.01
CA GLU A 119 12.30 6.57 -5.98
C GLU A 119 10.84 6.16 -6.23
N THR A 120 10.46 5.05 -5.62
CA THR A 120 9.09 4.55 -5.70
C THR A 120 8.70 3.96 -4.37
N VAL A 121 7.56 4.41 -3.85
CA VAL A 121 6.91 3.86 -2.66
C VAL A 121 5.55 3.32 -3.08
N ASP A 122 5.23 2.10 -2.70
CA ASP A 122 3.93 1.48 -2.97
C ASP A 122 3.16 1.36 -1.64
N LEU A 123 1.89 1.78 -1.64
CA LEU A 123 0.92 1.47 -0.60
C LEU A 123 -0.10 0.50 -1.22
N VAL A 124 -0.12 -0.73 -0.73
CA VAL A 124 -0.93 -1.81 -1.30
C VAL A 124 -1.95 -2.28 -0.28
N ALA A 125 -3.22 -2.30 -0.66
CA ALA A 125 -4.30 -2.84 0.15
C ALA A 125 -4.86 -4.10 -0.54
N THR A 126 -4.76 -5.24 0.12
CA THR A 126 -5.25 -6.53 -0.39
C THR A 126 -6.43 -7.00 0.44
N TRP A 127 -7.58 -7.17 -0.20
CA TRP A 127 -8.75 -7.76 0.44
C TRP A 127 -8.77 -9.28 0.26
N SER A 128 -9.29 -9.97 1.28
CA SER A 128 -9.63 -11.39 1.22
C SER A 128 -10.70 -11.73 2.26
N HIS A 129 -11.33 -12.89 2.12
CA HIS A 129 -12.13 -13.45 3.20
C HIS A 129 -11.27 -13.75 4.44
N SER A 130 -11.74 -13.37 5.63
CA SER A 130 -11.00 -13.50 6.90
C SER A 130 -10.69 -14.94 7.30
N TYR A 131 -11.49 -15.90 6.83
CA TYR A 131 -11.31 -17.34 7.05
C TYR A 131 -10.38 -18.01 6.02
N ARG A 132 -9.87 -17.27 5.04
CA ARG A 132 -8.85 -17.76 4.12
C ARG A 132 -7.45 -17.46 4.66
N PRO A 133 -6.42 -18.21 4.24
CA PRO A 133 -5.04 -17.87 4.57
C PRO A 133 -4.71 -16.44 4.15
N GLU A 134 -3.84 -15.77 4.93
CA GLU A 134 -3.43 -14.40 4.61
C GLU A 134 -2.87 -14.29 3.18
N PRO A 135 -3.32 -13.33 2.38
CA PRO A 135 -2.84 -13.14 1.02
C PRO A 135 -1.33 -12.86 0.98
N ARG A 136 -0.65 -13.49 0.02
CA ARG A 136 0.77 -13.20 -0.28
C ARG A 136 0.91 -11.76 -0.77
N CYS A 137 2.06 -11.13 -0.50
CA CYS A 137 2.33 -9.75 -0.93
C CYS A 137 2.24 -9.58 -2.47
N VAL A 138 1.75 -8.41 -2.94
CA VAL A 138 2.00 -7.98 -4.32
C VAL A 138 3.49 -7.70 -4.46
N ARG A 139 4.16 -8.23 -5.48
CA ARG A 139 5.57 -7.93 -5.76
C ARG A 139 5.70 -6.70 -6.65
N ARG A 140 6.67 -5.83 -6.31
CA ARG A 140 7.19 -4.76 -7.16
C ARG A 140 8.07 -5.32 -8.29
N ARG A 141 7.72 -5.12 -9.57
CA ARG A 141 8.73 -5.15 -10.65
C ARG A 141 9.49 -3.82 -10.66
N ARG A 142 10.82 -3.86 -10.57
CA ARG A 142 11.68 -2.70 -10.90
C ARG A 142 11.67 -2.55 -12.42
N GLY A 143 11.05 -1.48 -12.93
CA GLY A 143 11.25 -1.01 -14.29
C GLY A 143 11.96 0.33 -14.25
N ALA A 144 13.27 0.35 -14.53
CA ALA A 144 14.02 1.56 -14.81
C ALA A 144 13.67 2.01 -16.25
N GLY A 145 13.14 3.21 -16.42
CA GLY A 145 12.81 3.71 -17.77
C GLY A 145 12.02 5.02 -17.75
N ARG A 146 12.54 6.01 -18.49
CA ARG A 146 12.16 7.42 -18.60
C ARG A 146 11.11 7.65 -19.72
N ASP A 147 10.15 6.72 -19.88
CA ASP A 147 9.15 6.72 -20.96
C ASP A 147 7.72 6.96 -20.41
N PRO A 148 6.92 7.85 -21.03
CA PRO A 148 5.58 8.27 -20.57
C PRO A 148 4.43 7.23 -20.67
N ARG A 149 4.60 6.02 -21.23
CA ARG A 149 3.50 5.01 -21.25
C ARG A 149 3.57 4.07 -20.04
N LEU A 150 2.66 4.28 -19.08
CA LEU A 150 2.71 3.68 -17.74
C LEU A 150 2.17 2.23 -17.68
N VAL A 151 1.21 1.88 -18.54
CA VAL A 151 0.46 0.59 -18.52
C VAL A 151 1.35 -0.64 -18.71
N GLU A 152 2.34 -0.59 -19.63
CA GLU A 152 3.19 -1.73 -19.94
C GLU A 152 4.20 -2.08 -18.81
N ARG A 153 4.40 -1.16 -17.85
CA ARG A 153 5.38 -1.29 -16.77
C ARG A 153 4.82 -1.91 -15.48
N LEU A 154 3.51 -2.09 -15.36
CA LEU A 154 2.84 -2.50 -14.12
C LEU A 154 2.82 -4.03 -13.86
N GLY A 155 3.50 -4.84 -14.68
CA GLY A 155 3.48 -6.31 -14.60
C GLY A 155 3.78 -6.89 -13.21
N VAL A 156 2.78 -7.56 -12.64
CA VAL A 156 2.82 -8.24 -11.33
C VAL A 156 3.36 -9.67 -11.50
N ALA A 157 4.27 -10.13 -10.63
CA ALA A 157 4.72 -11.53 -10.61
C ALA A 157 5.09 -11.99 -9.19
N HIS A 158 4.71 -13.20 -8.79
CA HIS A 158 4.70 -13.64 -7.37
C HIS A 158 6.05 -14.16 -6.82
N ARG A 159 6.31 -13.91 -5.53
CA ARG A 159 7.22 -14.71 -4.66
C ARG A 159 6.69 -14.72 -3.20
N PRO A 160 7.01 -15.75 -2.40
CA PRO A 160 6.58 -15.83 -0.99
C PRO A 160 7.23 -14.73 -0.14
N CYS A 161 6.45 -14.16 0.79
CA CYS A 161 6.97 -13.33 1.87
C CYS A 161 7.68 -14.23 2.89
N GLY A 162 8.74 -13.71 3.53
CA GLY A 162 9.62 -14.45 4.42
C GLY A 162 8.87 -15.32 5.42
N THR A 163 9.39 -16.53 5.63
CA THR A 163 8.88 -17.52 6.59
C THR A 163 8.78 -16.88 7.97
N PRO A 164 7.70 -17.11 8.75
CA PRO A 164 7.72 -16.74 10.16
C PRO A 164 8.90 -17.44 10.83
N SER A 165 9.77 -16.68 11.49
CA SER A 165 10.74 -17.26 12.41
C SER A 165 9.96 -18.04 13.45
N ARG A 166 10.19 -19.35 13.52
CA ARG A 166 9.74 -20.16 14.65
C ARG A 166 10.49 -19.66 15.88
N HIS A 167 9.94 -18.71 16.61
CA HIS A 167 10.29 -18.57 18.01
C HIS A 167 9.63 -19.74 18.75
N GLY A 168 10.41 -20.80 18.96
CA GLY A 168 10.07 -21.87 19.88
C GLY A 168 9.98 -21.30 21.28
N GLY A 169 8.76 -21.00 21.72
CA GLY A 169 8.42 -20.90 23.13
C GLY A 169 7.97 -22.29 23.59
N ALA A 170 8.81 -22.97 24.34
CA ALA A 170 8.43 -24.17 25.07
C ALA A 170 7.27 -23.81 26.02
N PHE A 171 6.11 -24.42 25.81
CA PHE A 171 5.06 -24.47 26.82
C PHE A 171 5.54 -25.39 27.94
N ALA A 172 5.91 -24.82 29.09
CA ALA A 172 5.96 -25.56 30.33
C ALA A 172 4.52 -25.70 30.84
N ALA A 173 3.96 -26.91 30.73
CA ALA A 173 2.75 -27.29 31.44
C ALA A 173 3.15 -27.72 32.85
N GLY A 174 2.76 -26.93 33.84
CA GLY A 174 2.75 -27.37 35.24
C GLY A 174 1.57 -28.30 35.48
N ALA A 175 1.85 -29.39 36.19
CA ALA A 175 0.91 -30.18 36.97
C ALA A 175 1.62 -30.58 38.26
#